data_AF-A0A9D1K3V9-F1
#
_entry.id   AF-A0A9D1K3V9-F1
#
_cell.length_a   1.000
_cell.length_b   1.000
_cell.length_c   1.000
_cell.angle_alpha   90.00
_cell.angle_beta   90.00
_cell.angle_gamma   90.00
#
_symmetry.space_group_name_H-M   'P 1'
#
loop_
_entity.id
_entity.type
_entity.pdbx_description
1 polymer ?
#
loop_
_entity_poly.entity_id
_entity_poly.type
_entity_poly.pdbx_seq_one_letter_code
_entity_poly.pdbx_strand_id
1 'polypeptide(L)'
;MAIQGFDYEAFAQNLTSQAREIVPQDFDANQKQYVVNTLMNFSRLAGEALYNDTENNFNADQAVMITQIIAEWAFHKSVDLIRSGIPQQFWDPIMQKIAFTIFEIAKQTFKQNLPQDQILQLIEHHVKKAWEDSINELKDKNLIDEGLREKAAKQSNIDSMMQNMQEEQQAQQAQAAAAAPPAAAQNQPASPVPANSNQPAQPIDLSKPIEPYKPPKLLKLVAVALLLKRVTDDRVQSILNRFEQDDAGTVLRYMYVDDLEEKVDPSVTMRVLEDIGRNLPSATEVNTNMLVERVKATASLMDRQKLESLVQVERPNVRRFIFNAMEGEFYKMPPRVAAVIASHLEHSV
;
A
#
# COMPACT_ATOMS: atom_id res chain seq x y z
N MET A 1 12.02 24.44 4.54
CA MET A 1 11.84 25.37 5.69
C MET A 1 11.83 24.51 6.94
N ALA A 2 12.47 24.95 8.01
CA ALA A 2 12.44 24.25 9.30
C ALA A 2 10.99 24.04 9.77
N ILE A 3 10.64 22.82 10.20
CA ILE A 3 9.36 22.60 10.90
C ILE A 3 9.49 23.27 12.27
N GLN A 4 8.87 24.44 12.41
CA GLN A 4 8.98 25.25 13.61
C GLN A 4 8.38 24.50 14.81
N GLY A 5 9.19 24.28 15.86
CA GLY A 5 8.77 23.55 17.06
C GLY A 5 9.11 22.05 17.06
N PHE A 6 9.75 21.52 16.02
CA PHE A 6 10.18 20.12 15.99
C PHE A 6 11.72 19.99 16.02
N ASP A 7 12.26 19.73 17.22
CA ASP A 7 13.66 19.34 17.42
C ASP A 7 13.78 17.82 17.36
N TYR A 8 14.02 17.30 16.16
CA TYR A 8 14.09 15.86 15.92
C TYR A 8 15.29 15.19 16.61
N GLU A 9 16.38 15.91 16.85
CA GLU A 9 17.54 15.34 17.53
C GLU A 9 17.25 15.13 19.02
N ALA A 10 16.70 16.15 19.68
CA ALA A 10 16.29 16.05 21.07
C ALA A 10 15.18 15.01 21.26
N PHE A 11 14.22 14.96 20.33
CA PHE A 11 13.14 13.98 20.35
C PHE A 11 13.68 12.54 20.25
N ALA A 12 14.56 12.26 19.28
CA ALA A 12 15.17 10.94 19.13
C ALA A 12 16.01 10.53 20.36
N GLN A 13 16.75 11.47 20.97
CA GLN A 13 17.49 11.21 22.22
C GLN A 13 16.56 10.86 23.38
N ASN A 14 15.41 11.53 23.47
CA ASN A 14 14.43 11.27 24.52
C ASN A 14 13.83 9.86 24.37
N LEU A 15 13.39 9.49 23.17
CA LEU A 15 12.89 8.14 22.89
C LEU A 15 13.92 7.05 23.15
N THR A 16 15.17 7.30 22.76
CA THR A 16 16.28 6.36 23.01
C THR A 16 16.54 6.18 24.50
N SER A 17 16.37 7.23 25.30
CA SER A 17 16.52 7.16 26.75
C SER A 17 15.42 6.31 27.39
N GLN A 18 14.17 6.51 26.98
CA GLN A 18 13.03 5.68 27.41
C GLN A 18 13.21 4.21 27.00
N ALA A 19 13.63 3.98 25.75
CA ALA A 19 13.81 2.64 25.20
C ALA A 19 14.78 1.79 26.04
N ARG A 20 15.86 2.40 26.59
CA ARG A 20 16.85 1.70 27.43
C ARG A 20 16.25 1.01 28.66
N GLU A 21 15.16 1.55 29.20
CA GLU A 21 14.50 1.00 30.38
C GLU A 21 13.66 -0.25 30.05
N ILE A 22 13.16 -0.32 28.80
CA ILE A 22 12.25 -1.37 28.34
C ILE A 22 12.92 -2.44 27.45
N VAL A 23 14.21 -2.29 27.12
CA VAL A 23 14.96 -3.34 26.40
C VAL A 23 14.90 -4.65 27.20
N PRO A 24 14.64 -5.81 26.56
CA PRO A 24 14.59 -7.10 27.24
C PRO A 24 15.86 -7.38 28.07
N GLN A 25 15.67 -7.76 29.34
CA GLN A 25 16.76 -7.96 30.28
C GLN A 25 17.65 -9.15 29.93
N ASP A 26 17.07 -10.15 29.27
CA ASP A 26 17.71 -11.38 28.79
C ASP A 26 18.67 -11.16 27.61
N PHE A 27 18.68 -9.98 27.00
CA PHE A 27 19.58 -9.67 25.90
C PHE A 27 21.02 -9.43 26.38
N ASP A 28 21.99 -9.84 25.58
CA ASP A 28 23.40 -9.52 25.81
C ASP A 28 23.71 -8.04 25.50
N ALA A 29 24.93 -7.60 25.82
CA ALA A 29 25.32 -6.21 25.62
C ALA A 29 25.29 -5.76 24.14
N ASN A 30 25.61 -6.65 23.19
CA ASN A 30 25.58 -6.33 21.77
C ASN A 30 24.13 -6.19 21.28
N GLN A 31 23.26 -7.12 21.68
CA GLN A 31 21.84 -7.11 21.37
C GLN A 31 21.14 -5.87 21.95
N LYS A 32 21.41 -5.53 23.22
CA LYS A 32 20.88 -4.31 23.85
C LYS A 32 21.33 -3.06 23.11
N GLN A 33 22.61 -2.98 22.75
CA GLN A 33 23.16 -1.85 22.00
C GLN A 33 22.54 -1.75 20.60
N TYR A 34 22.29 -2.89 19.94
CA TYR A 34 21.65 -2.94 18.64
C TYR A 34 20.26 -2.32 18.68
N VAL A 35 19.39 -2.76 19.58
CA VAL A 35 18.01 -2.24 19.73
C VAL A 35 18.02 -0.72 19.92
N VAL A 36 18.86 -0.23 20.84
CA VAL A 36 18.97 1.20 21.18
C VAL A 36 19.50 2.03 20.00
N ASN A 37 20.54 1.55 19.32
CA ASN A 37 21.11 2.23 18.16
C ASN A 37 20.12 2.26 16.98
N THR A 38 19.43 1.15 16.75
CA THR A 38 18.44 1.01 15.69
C THR A 38 17.30 2.02 15.87
N LEU A 39 16.71 2.09 17.07
CA LEU A 39 15.70 3.11 17.37
C LEU A 39 16.26 4.51 17.15
N MET A 40 17.41 4.85 17.75
CA MET A 40 18.00 6.19 17.62
C MET A 40 18.24 6.60 16.17
N ASN A 41 18.82 5.69 15.38
CA ASN A 41 19.15 5.94 13.98
C ASN A 41 17.88 6.17 13.15
N PHE A 42 16.87 5.32 13.30
CA PHE A 42 15.63 5.47 12.53
C PHE A 42 14.78 6.66 12.97
N SER A 43 14.74 6.98 14.27
CA SER A 43 14.10 8.21 14.76
C SER A 43 14.78 9.45 14.18
N ARG A 44 16.12 9.52 14.18
CA ARG A 44 16.86 10.64 13.61
C ARG A 44 16.64 10.75 12.10
N LEU A 45 16.77 9.65 11.37
CA LEU A 45 16.57 9.61 9.91
C LEU A 45 15.16 10.05 9.52
N ALA A 46 14.14 9.53 10.21
CA ALA A 46 12.75 9.92 9.97
C ALA A 46 12.52 11.40 10.24
N GLY A 47 12.96 11.89 11.41
CA GLY A 47 12.78 13.27 11.80
C GLY A 47 13.54 14.25 10.88
N GLU A 48 14.76 13.92 10.50
CA GLU A 48 15.54 14.69 9.53
C GLU A 48 14.87 14.70 8.14
N ALA A 49 14.39 13.54 7.66
CA ALA A 49 13.71 13.45 6.39
C ALA A 49 12.43 14.30 6.36
N LEU A 50 11.65 14.30 7.44
CA LEU A 50 10.44 15.13 7.58
C LEU A 50 10.79 16.62 7.68
N TYR A 51 11.81 16.96 8.48
CA TYR A 51 12.27 18.34 8.63
C TYR A 51 12.75 18.96 7.31
N ASN A 52 13.36 18.13 6.45
CA ASN A 52 13.84 18.54 5.14
C ASN A 52 12.77 18.43 4.03
N ASP A 53 11.62 17.81 4.30
CA ASP A 53 10.53 17.63 3.32
C ASP A 53 9.72 18.91 3.13
N THR A 54 10.03 19.64 2.05
CA THR A 54 9.33 20.88 1.69
C THR A 54 8.13 20.68 0.79
N GLU A 55 7.91 19.47 0.28
CA GLU A 55 6.80 19.19 -0.65
C GLU A 55 5.49 18.96 0.09
N ASN A 56 5.58 18.32 1.26
CA ASN A 56 4.41 17.81 1.99
C ASN A 56 3.96 18.72 3.13
N ASN A 57 4.74 19.77 3.45
CA ASN A 57 4.42 20.81 4.44
C ASN A 57 3.90 20.24 5.78
N PHE A 58 4.59 19.21 6.30
CA PHE A 58 4.26 18.62 7.60
C PHE A 58 4.35 19.67 8.71
N ASN A 59 3.38 19.65 9.63
CA ASN A 59 3.46 20.42 10.86
C ASN A 59 4.25 19.66 11.95
N ALA A 60 4.54 20.32 13.07
CA ALA A 60 5.32 19.72 14.16
C ALA A 60 4.66 18.47 14.75
N ASP A 61 3.35 18.47 14.97
CA ASP A 61 2.62 17.35 15.55
C ASP A 61 2.66 16.11 14.64
N GLN A 62 2.48 16.32 13.33
CA GLN A 62 2.61 15.26 12.32
C GLN A 62 4.03 14.70 12.28
N ALA A 63 5.04 15.59 12.32
CA ALA A 63 6.44 15.17 12.29
C ALA A 63 6.82 14.34 13.52
N VAL A 64 6.37 14.77 14.71
CA VAL A 64 6.50 14.03 15.97
C VAL A 64 5.82 12.67 15.86
N MET A 65 4.56 12.63 15.41
CA MET A 65 3.79 11.39 15.30
C MET A 65 4.43 10.37 14.36
N ILE A 66 4.84 10.78 13.15
CA ILE A 66 5.50 9.87 12.20
C ILE A 66 6.82 9.35 12.77
N THR A 67 7.61 10.23 13.36
CA THR A 67 8.90 9.87 13.96
C THR A 67 8.73 8.90 15.13
N GLN A 68 7.70 9.10 15.96
CA GLN A 68 7.32 8.21 17.06
C GLN A 68 6.96 6.82 16.51
N ILE A 69 6.08 6.76 15.51
CA ILE A 69 5.65 5.48 14.92
C ILE A 69 6.87 4.71 14.41
N ILE A 70 7.76 5.36 13.64
CA ILE A 70 8.96 4.71 13.15
C ILE A 70 9.87 4.22 14.29
N ALA A 71 10.03 5.02 15.35
CA ALA A 71 10.85 4.66 16.50
C ALA A 71 10.35 3.40 17.21
N GLU A 72 9.05 3.33 17.50
CA GLU A 72 8.42 2.22 18.21
C GLU A 72 8.49 0.92 17.41
N TRP A 73 8.12 0.98 16.13
CA TRP A 73 8.25 -0.16 15.24
C TRP A 73 9.70 -0.59 15.08
N ALA A 74 10.65 0.36 14.99
CA ALA A 74 12.07 0.05 14.92
C ALA A 74 12.56 -0.71 16.16
N PHE A 75 12.14 -0.28 17.35
CA PHE A 75 12.43 -0.96 18.60
C PHE A 75 11.87 -2.38 18.61
N HIS A 76 10.57 -2.53 18.40
CA HIS A 76 9.95 -3.85 18.50
C HIS A 76 10.45 -4.82 17.43
N LYS A 77 10.66 -4.36 16.19
CA LYS A 77 11.18 -5.23 15.13
C LYS A 77 12.64 -5.61 15.34
N SER A 78 13.44 -4.74 15.96
CA SER A 78 14.80 -5.11 16.37
C SER A 78 14.80 -6.20 17.45
N VAL A 79 13.84 -6.16 18.38
CA VAL A 79 13.64 -7.22 19.38
C VAL A 79 13.18 -8.53 18.71
N ASP A 80 12.24 -8.46 17.76
CA ASP A 80 11.75 -9.62 17.01
C ASP A 80 12.87 -10.27 16.19
N LEU A 81 13.75 -9.47 15.55
CA LEU A 81 14.93 -9.97 14.84
C LEU A 81 15.84 -10.78 15.74
N ILE A 82 16.18 -10.25 16.92
CA ILE A 82 17.04 -10.93 17.87
C ILE A 82 16.39 -12.24 18.33
N ARG A 83 15.09 -12.21 18.68
CA ARG A 83 14.36 -13.40 19.16
C ARG A 83 14.10 -14.46 18.09
N SER A 84 13.94 -14.02 16.84
CA SER A 84 13.76 -14.92 15.70
C SER A 84 14.98 -15.83 15.52
N GLY A 85 16.18 -15.34 15.83
CA GLY A 85 17.44 -16.03 15.58
C GLY A 85 17.96 -15.84 14.15
N ILE A 86 17.39 -14.91 13.38
CA ILE A 86 17.94 -14.50 12.08
C ILE A 86 19.39 -14.03 12.30
N PRO A 87 20.35 -14.42 11.43
CA PRO A 87 21.73 -13.95 11.55
C PRO A 87 21.87 -12.42 11.47
N GLN A 88 22.73 -11.85 12.33
CA GLN A 88 22.91 -10.40 12.47
C GLN A 88 23.23 -9.65 11.18
N GLN A 89 23.95 -10.30 10.25
CA GLN A 89 24.27 -9.74 8.94
C GLN A 89 23.04 -9.37 8.09
N PHE A 90 21.85 -9.87 8.43
CA PHE A 90 20.60 -9.58 7.75
C PHE A 90 19.71 -8.60 8.50
N TRP A 91 20.06 -8.19 9.73
CA TRP A 91 19.19 -7.34 10.55
C TRP A 91 18.98 -5.96 9.92
N ASP A 92 20.07 -5.26 9.56
CA ASP A 92 19.98 -3.90 9.03
C ASP A 92 19.22 -3.80 7.70
N PRO A 93 19.45 -4.68 6.69
CA PRO A 93 18.63 -4.68 5.48
C PRO A 93 17.13 -4.85 5.74
N ILE A 94 16.75 -5.74 6.67
CA ILE A 94 15.34 -5.96 7.05
C ILE A 94 14.78 -4.70 7.72
N MET A 95 15.51 -4.15 8.69
CA MET A 95 15.07 -2.95 9.41
C MET A 95 14.93 -1.74 8.49
N GLN A 96 15.84 -1.55 7.55
CA GLN A 96 15.76 -0.48 6.55
C GLN A 96 14.51 -0.60 5.68
N LYS A 97 14.21 -1.82 5.20
CA LYS A 97 13.00 -2.07 4.41
C LYS A 97 11.74 -1.75 5.21
N ILE A 98 11.68 -2.17 6.47
CA ILE A 98 10.55 -1.88 7.37
C ILE A 98 10.41 -0.38 7.63
N ALA A 99 11.50 0.30 8.02
CA ALA A 99 11.47 1.73 8.33
C ALA A 99 11.05 2.56 7.09
N PHE A 100 11.57 2.20 5.91
CA PHE A 100 11.18 2.83 4.65
C PHE A 100 9.68 2.61 4.36
N THR A 101 9.18 1.39 4.55
CA THR A 101 7.76 1.08 4.37
C THR A 101 6.87 1.92 5.30
N ILE A 102 7.22 2.03 6.59
CA ILE A 102 6.46 2.85 7.55
C ILE A 102 6.46 4.31 7.11
N PHE A 103 7.63 4.83 6.73
CA PHE A 103 7.80 6.22 6.32
C PHE A 103 6.95 6.56 5.09
N GLU A 104 6.98 5.73 4.05
CA GLU A 104 6.21 5.95 2.82
C GLU A 104 4.70 5.88 3.07
N ILE A 105 4.23 4.87 3.82
CA ILE A 105 2.81 4.74 4.14
C ILE A 105 2.36 5.93 4.99
N ALA A 106 3.12 6.31 6.03
CA ALA A 106 2.78 7.46 6.85
C ALA A 106 2.69 8.74 6.00
N LYS A 107 3.70 9.03 5.16
CA LYS A 107 3.66 10.19 4.26
C LYS A 107 2.43 10.19 3.36
N GLN A 108 2.08 9.03 2.81
CA GLN A 108 0.92 8.89 1.94
C GLN A 108 -0.41 9.11 2.69
N THR A 109 -0.57 8.52 3.88
CA THR A 109 -1.83 8.60 4.62
C THR A 109 -2.07 9.98 5.23
N PHE A 110 -0.99 10.71 5.55
CA PHE A 110 -1.11 12.10 5.99
C PHE A 110 -1.51 13.07 4.86
N LYS A 111 -1.06 12.84 3.61
CA LYS A 111 -1.60 13.58 2.44
C LYS A 111 -3.10 13.39 2.28
N GLN A 112 -3.56 12.19 2.58
CA GLN A 112 -4.97 11.81 2.50
C GLN A 112 -5.76 12.20 3.76
N ASN A 113 -5.11 12.86 4.73
CA ASN A 113 -5.69 13.30 6.00
C ASN A 113 -6.52 12.21 6.69
N LEU A 114 -6.03 10.97 6.65
CA LEU A 114 -6.71 9.83 7.26
C LEU A 114 -6.70 9.94 8.79
N PRO A 115 -7.73 9.41 9.48
CA PRO A 115 -7.70 9.28 10.92
C PRO A 115 -6.51 8.42 11.39
N GLN A 116 -5.90 8.80 12.50
CA GLN A 116 -4.73 8.13 13.09
C GLN A 116 -4.88 6.61 13.22
N ASP A 117 -6.03 6.11 13.67
CA ASP A 117 -6.27 4.67 13.79
C ASP A 117 -6.16 3.95 12.44
N GLN A 118 -6.58 4.59 11.35
CA GLN A 118 -6.45 4.03 10.00
C GLN A 118 -5.01 4.07 9.51
N ILE A 119 -4.25 5.12 9.87
CA ILE A 119 -2.82 5.21 9.59
C ILE A 119 -2.09 4.03 10.24
N LEU A 120 -2.36 3.77 11.52
CA LEU A 120 -1.73 2.67 12.26
C LEU A 120 -2.10 1.30 11.66
N GLN A 121 -3.36 1.06 11.31
CA GLN A 121 -3.81 -0.17 10.63
C GLN A 121 -3.10 -0.41 9.29
N LEU A 122 -2.93 0.63 8.48
CA LEU A 122 -2.21 0.52 7.21
C LEU A 122 -0.73 0.22 7.44
N ILE A 123 -0.09 0.94 8.37
CA ILE A 123 1.31 0.72 8.73
C ILE A 123 1.51 -0.72 9.21
N GLU A 124 0.65 -1.22 10.09
CA GLU A 124 0.70 -2.60 10.60
C GLU A 124 0.72 -3.63 9.47
N HIS A 125 -0.26 -3.55 8.57
CA HIS A 125 -0.35 -4.48 7.45
C HIS A 125 0.93 -4.47 6.61
N HIS A 126 1.40 -3.28 6.26
CA HIS A 126 2.57 -3.12 5.42
C HIS A 126 3.87 -3.56 6.10
N VAL A 127 4.01 -3.33 7.42
CA VAL A 127 5.18 -3.84 8.16
C VAL A 127 5.15 -5.35 8.26
N LYS A 128 3.97 -5.96 8.51
CA LYS A 128 3.83 -7.42 8.54
C LYS A 128 4.22 -8.03 7.20
N LYS A 129 3.71 -7.48 6.10
CA LYS A 129 4.08 -7.92 4.75
C LYS A 129 5.58 -7.72 4.49
N ALA A 130 6.15 -6.56 4.81
CA ALA A 130 7.56 -6.29 4.61
C ALA A 130 8.46 -7.26 5.41
N TRP A 131 8.04 -7.61 6.63
CA TRP A 131 8.70 -8.62 7.47
C TRP A 131 8.65 -10.01 6.82
N GLU A 132 7.44 -10.48 6.46
CA GLU A 132 7.24 -11.78 5.84
C GLU A 132 7.98 -11.91 4.50
N ASP A 133 7.88 -10.90 3.63
CA ASP A 133 8.61 -10.84 2.35
C ASP A 133 10.11 -10.93 2.56
N SER A 134 10.65 -10.26 3.58
CA SER A 134 12.10 -10.29 3.85
C SER A 134 12.56 -11.65 4.36
N ILE A 135 11.77 -12.29 5.22
CA ILE A 135 12.08 -13.64 5.72
C ILE A 135 11.97 -14.66 4.57
N ASN A 136 10.93 -14.55 3.74
CA ASN A 136 10.75 -15.41 2.58
C ASN A 136 11.90 -15.25 1.59
N GLU A 137 12.37 -14.03 1.34
CA GLU A 137 13.52 -13.76 0.48
C GLU A 137 14.80 -14.42 1.01
N LEU A 138 15.05 -14.36 2.32
CA LEU A 138 16.19 -15.06 2.93
C LEU A 138 16.08 -16.58 2.76
N LYS A 139 14.87 -17.13 2.92
CA LYS A 139 14.61 -18.56 2.75
C LYS A 139 14.77 -18.99 1.29
N ASP A 140 14.25 -18.23 0.34
CA ASP A 140 14.34 -18.54 -1.10
C ASP A 140 15.79 -18.46 -1.60
N LYS A 141 16.62 -17.61 -0.98
CA LYS A 141 18.07 -17.55 -1.20
C LYS A 141 18.85 -18.64 -0.45
N ASN A 142 18.19 -19.55 0.26
CA ASN A 142 18.78 -20.59 1.11
C ASN A 142 19.72 -20.03 2.19
N LEU A 143 19.45 -18.81 2.68
CA LEU A 143 20.23 -18.15 3.74
C LEU A 143 19.72 -18.52 5.14
N ILE A 144 18.48 -19.00 5.23
CA ILE A 144 17.85 -19.52 6.44
C ILE A 144 17.06 -20.79 6.10
N ASP A 145 16.84 -21.66 7.09
CA ASP A 145 16.00 -22.85 6.94
C ASP A 145 14.51 -22.58 7.23
N GLU A 146 13.65 -23.54 6.87
CA GLU A 146 12.20 -23.45 7.04
C GLU A 146 11.78 -23.32 8.51
N GLY A 147 12.52 -23.95 9.43
CA GLY A 147 12.26 -23.86 10.86
C GLY A 147 12.52 -22.46 11.41
N LEU A 148 13.61 -21.83 10.96
CA LEU A 148 13.92 -20.44 11.30
C LEU A 148 12.91 -19.48 10.68
N ARG A 149 12.48 -19.73 9.44
CA ARG A 149 11.43 -18.95 8.76
C ARG A 149 10.12 -18.98 9.55
N GLU A 150 9.65 -20.17 9.95
CA GLU A 150 8.43 -20.31 10.76
C GLU A 150 8.56 -19.65 12.13
N LYS A 151 9.72 -19.80 12.78
CA LYS A 151 9.97 -19.15 14.07
C LYS A 151 9.93 -17.63 13.93
N ALA A 152 10.57 -17.07 12.91
CA ALA A 152 10.58 -15.64 12.65
C ALA A 152 9.19 -15.09 12.31
N ALA A 153 8.40 -15.81 11.51
CA ALA A 153 7.02 -15.44 11.20
C ALA A 153 6.13 -15.38 12.47
N LYS A 154 6.32 -16.33 13.39
CA LYS A 154 5.55 -16.41 14.66
C LYS A 154 5.98 -15.40 15.73
N GLN A 155 7.17 -14.82 15.63
CA GLN A 155 7.65 -13.81 16.59
C GLN A 155 7.05 -12.43 16.35
N SER A 156 6.35 -12.23 15.23
CA SER A 156 5.74 -10.95 14.90
C SER A 156 4.54 -10.66 15.81
N ASN A 157 4.77 -10.21 17.04
CA ASN A 157 3.74 -9.77 17.99
C ASN A 157 3.22 -8.36 17.63
N ILE A 158 2.88 -8.19 16.36
CA ILE A 158 2.49 -6.92 15.75
C ILE A 158 1.17 -6.41 16.32
N ASP A 159 0.19 -7.30 16.46
CA ASP A 159 -1.16 -6.96 16.94
C ASP A 159 -1.14 -6.39 18.37
N SER A 160 -0.22 -6.83 19.23
CA SER A 160 -0.05 -6.31 20.59
C SER A 160 0.62 -4.93 20.64
N MET A 161 1.37 -4.57 19.59
CA MET A 161 2.10 -3.30 19.54
C MET A 161 1.17 -2.12 19.29
N MET A 162 0.21 -2.28 18.38
CA MET A 162 -0.75 -1.20 18.07
C MET A 162 -1.66 -0.87 19.25
N GLN A 163 -2.05 -1.90 20.01
CA GLN A 163 -2.86 -1.71 21.20
C GLN A 163 -2.10 -0.87 22.24
N ASN A 164 -0.82 -1.17 22.46
CA ASN A 164 0.03 -0.36 23.35
C ASN A 164 0.23 1.07 22.83
N MET A 165 0.44 1.26 21.53
CA MET A 165 0.57 2.58 20.88
C MET A 165 -0.68 3.44 21.08
N GLN A 166 -1.86 2.87 20.86
CA GLN A 166 -3.13 3.56 21.06
C GLN A 166 -3.33 3.94 22.53
N GLU A 167 -2.99 3.04 23.46
CA GLU A 167 -3.10 3.29 24.90
C GLU A 167 -2.14 4.40 25.38
N GLU A 168 -0.87 4.39 24.96
CA GLU A 168 0.11 5.42 25.31
C GLU A 168 -0.23 6.80 24.74
N GLN A 169 -0.72 6.85 23.49
CA GLN A 169 -1.12 8.12 22.86
C GLN A 169 -2.41 8.69 23.48
N GLN A 170 -3.37 7.84 23.84
CA GLN A 170 -4.55 8.28 24.60
C GLN A 170 -4.16 8.82 25.98
N ALA A 171 -3.18 8.20 26.66
CA ALA A 171 -2.67 8.68 27.94
C ALA A 171 -1.98 10.06 27.81
N GLN A 172 -1.18 10.27 26.76
CA GLN A 172 -0.53 11.55 26.49
C GLN A 172 -1.52 12.66 26.11
N GLN A 173 -2.54 12.35 25.30
CA GLN A 173 -3.62 13.31 24.99
C GLN A 173 -4.46 13.67 26.23
N ALA A 174 -4.74 12.70 27.11
CA ALA A 174 -5.46 12.95 28.36
C ALA A 174 -4.67 13.84 29.33
N GLN A 175 -3.34 13.66 29.41
CA GLN A 175 -2.46 14.53 30.21
C GLN A 175 -2.31 15.94 29.64
N ALA A 176 -2.29 16.10 28.31
CA ALA A 176 -2.28 17.41 27.67
C ALA A 176 -3.60 18.18 27.87
N ALA A 177 -4.75 17.48 27.86
CA ALA A 177 -6.05 18.08 28.13
C ALA A 177 -6.26 18.48 29.61
N ALA A 178 -5.61 17.79 30.55
CA ALA A 178 -5.68 18.09 31.98
C ALA A 178 -4.84 19.32 32.41
N ALA A 179 -3.95 19.81 31.55
CA ALA A 179 -3.10 20.99 31.81
C ALA A 179 -3.69 22.32 31.30
N ALA A 180 -4.86 22.30 30.64
CA ALA A 180 -5.56 23.50 30.18
C ALA A 180 -6.50 24.07 31.27
N PRO A 181 -6.55 25.39 31.51
CA PRO A 181 -7.49 25.98 32.46
C PRO A 181 -8.95 25.74 32.01
N PRO A 182 -9.89 25.45 32.93
CA PRO A 182 -11.26 25.12 32.56
C PRO A 182 -11.99 26.34 31.99
N ALA A 183 -12.32 26.29 30.70
CA ALA A 183 -13.31 27.18 30.09
C ALA A 183 -14.72 26.62 30.33
N ALA A 184 -15.63 27.51 30.70
CA ALA A 184 -16.97 27.23 31.21
C ALA A 184 -17.83 26.38 30.27
N ALA A 185 -18.44 25.33 30.84
CA ALA A 185 -19.39 24.45 30.21
C ALA A 185 -20.69 25.18 29.83
N GLN A 186 -21.08 25.08 28.55
CA GLN A 186 -22.46 25.33 28.11
C GLN A 186 -23.04 24.05 27.51
N ASN A 187 -24.12 23.60 28.15
CA ASN A 187 -25.00 22.50 27.79
C ASN A 187 -25.65 22.71 26.41
N GLN A 188 -25.74 21.65 25.60
CA GLN A 188 -26.91 21.31 24.76
C GLN A 188 -26.73 19.91 24.10
N PRO A 189 -27.82 19.25 23.64
CA PRO A 189 -28.14 17.88 24.06
C PRO A 189 -27.85 16.80 23.01
N ALA A 190 -27.68 15.58 23.52
CA ALA A 190 -27.52 14.35 22.77
C ALA A 190 -28.68 14.06 21.82
N SER A 191 -28.34 13.59 20.62
CA SER A 191 -29.26 12.95 19.66
C SER A 191 -28.75 11.54 19.32
N PRO A 192 -29.65 10.60 18.99
CA PRO A 192 -29.49 9.19 19.28
C PRO A 192 -28.74 8.40 18.20
N VAL A 193 -28.08 7.34 18.67
CA VAL A 193 -27.38 6.30 17.91
C VAL A 193 -28.37 5.54 17.01
N PRO A 194 -28.09 5.29 15.72
CA PRO A 194 -28.84 4.33 14.94
C PRO A 194 -28.41 2.91 15.27
N ALA A 195 -29.42 2.10 15.58
CA ALA A 195 -29.32 0.70 15.92
C ALA A 195 -28.84 -0.17 14.75
N ASN A 196 -28.02 -1.14 15.11
CA ASN A 196 -27.53 -2.27 14.34
C ASN A 196 -28.70 -3.08 13.73
N SER A 197 -28.75 -3.22 12.40
CA SER A 197 -29.75 -4.03 11.69
C SER A 197 -29.18 -5.38 11.28
N ASN A 198 -29.19 -6.33 12.21
CA ASN A 198 -29.21 -7.76 11.88
C ASN A 198 -30.62 -8.13 11.41
N GLN A 199 -30.85 -8.24 10.11
CA GLN A 199 -32.04 -8.89 9.56
C GLN A 199 -31.67 -10.26 8.94
N PRO A 200 -32.38 -11.34 9.28
CA PRO A 200 -32.24 -12.61 8.59
C PRO A 200 -32.76 -12.49 7.14
N ALA A 201 -32.09 -13.15 6.21
CA ALA A 201 -32.46 -13.22 4.80
C ALA A 201 -33.91 -13.73 4.64
N GLN A 202 -34.76 -12.94 4.00
CA GLN A 202 -36.11 -13.33 3.61
C GLN A 202 -36.07 -14.33 2.44
N PRO A 203 -37.02 -15.29 2.36
CA PRO A 203 -37.12 -16.20 1.23
C PRO A 203 -37.41 -15.44 -0.07
N ILE A 204 -36.72 -15.83 -1.15
CA ILE A 204 -36.81 -15.20 -2.46
C ILE A 204 -38.17 -15.54 -3.12
N ASP A 205 -38.96 -14.52 -3.41
CA ASP A 205 -40.21 -14.60 -4.18
C ASP A 205 -39.90 -14.58 -5.69
N LEU A 206 -39.95 -15.75 -6.34
CA LEU A 206 -39.66 -15.94 -7.77
C LEU A 206 -40.70 -15.31 -8.72
N SER A 207 -41.74 -14.67 -8.19
CA SER A 207 -42.83 -14.08 -8.98
C SER A 207 -42.52 -12.68 -9.52
N LYS A 208 -41.43 -12.05 -9.07
CA LYS A 208 -41.10 -10.65 -9.42
C LYS A 208 -40.13 -10.57 -10.60
N PRO A 209 -40.32 -9.61 -11.52
CA PRO A 209 -39.32 -9.29 -12.56
C PRO A 209 -37.96 -9.02 -11.93
N ILE A 210 -36.89 -9.55 -12.51
CA ILE A 210 -35.51 -9.33 -12.05
C ILE A 210 -35.21 -7.84 -12.19
N GLU A 211 -35.23 -7.10 -11.08
CA GLU A 211 -34.78 -5.71 -11.06
C GLU A 211 -33.29 -5.63 -11.46
N PRO A 212 -32.86 -4.57 -12.16
CA PRO A 212 -31.44 -4.36 -12.45
C PRO A 212 -30.65 -4.37 -11.14
N TYR A 213 -29.79 -5.37 -10.97
CA TYR A 213 -28.97 -5.52 -9.77
C TYR A 213 -28.09 -4.28 -9.58
N LYS A 214 -28.40 -3.45 -8.57
CA LYS A 214 -27.62 -2.27 -8.20
C LYS A 214 -26.74 -2.62 -6.98
N PRO A 215 -25.46 -2.96 -7.18
CA PRO A 215 -24.59 -3.35 -6.08
C PRO A 215 -24.43 -2.20 -5.06
N PRO A 216 -24.31 -2.51 -3.75
CA PRO A 216 -23.99 -1.53 -2.72
C PRO A 216 -22.71 -0.76 -3.04
N LYS A 217 -22.63 0.52 -2.65
CA LYS A 217 -21.45 1.38 -2.87
C LYS A 217 -20.16 0.70 -2.41
N LEU A 218 -20.18 0.08 -1.23
CA LEU A 218 -19.05 -0.66 -0.67
C LEU A 218 -18.53 -1.74 -1.62
N LEU A 219 -19.43 -2.55 -2.20
CA LEU A 219 -19.04 -3.63 -3.11
C LEU A 219 -18.37 -3.09 -4.38
N LYS A 220 -18.76 -1.91 -4.85
CA LYS A 220 -18.06 -1.21 -5.95
C LYS A 220 -16.65 -0.82 -5.56
N LEU A 221 -16.46 -0.28 -4.36
CA LEU A 221 -15.13 0.10 -3.84
C LEU A 221 -14.24 -1.13 -3.63
N VAL A 222 -14.79 -2.24 -3.13
CA VAL A 222 -14.07 -3.52 -3.00
C VAL A 222 -13.69 -4.07 -4.38
N ALA A 223 -14.59 -4.03 -5.37
CA ALA A 223 -14.28 -4.46 -6.73
C ALA A 223 -13.17 -3.59 -7.37
N VAL A 224 -13.19 -2.28 -7.14
CA VAL A 224 -12.11 -1.37 -7.55
C VAL A 224 -10.80 -1.72 -6.84
N ALA A 225 -10.83 -2.02 -5.55
CA ALA A 225 -9.65 -2.43 -4.80
C ALA A 225 -9.01 -3.72 -5.38
N LEU A 226 -9.82 -4.70 -5.76
CA LEU A 226 -9.34 -5.92 -6.43
C LEU A 226 -8.70 -5.64 -7.79
N LEU A 227 -9.21 -4.66 -8.55
CA LEU A 227 -8.58 -4.21 -9.79
C LEU A 227 -7.24 -3.53 -9.51
N LEU A 228 -7.21 -2.60 -8.56
CA LEU A 228 -6.02 -1.81 -8.26
C LEU A 228 -4.90 -2.64 -7.61
N LYS A 229 -5.22 -3.74 -6.92
CA LYS A 229 -4.23 -4.75 -6.47
C LYS A 229 -3.35 -5.30 -7.60
N ARG A 230 -3.82 -5.25 -8.85
CA ARG A 230 -3.09 -5.75 -10.03
C ARG A 230 -2.39 -4.65 -10.83
N VAL A 231 -2.43 -3.42 -10.34
CA VAL A 231 -1.84 -2.24 -10.99
C VAL A 231 -0.59 -1.83 -10.19
N THR A 232 0.41 -1.25 -10.86
CA THR A 232 1.62 -0.74 -10.19
C THR A 232 1.30 0.44 -9.28
N ASP A 233 2.01 0.55 -8.15
CA ASP A 233 1.72 1.52 -7.09
C ASP A 233 1.62 2.98 -7.58
N ASP A 234 2.50 3.40 -8.49
CA ASP A 234 2.48 4.76 -9.07
C ASP A 234 1.16 5.09 -9.79
N ARG A 235 0.57 4.09 -10.44
CA ARG A 235 -0.70 4.23 -11.18
C ARG A 235 -1.89 4.13 -10.23
N VAL A 236 -1.80 3.33 -9.17
CA VAL A 236 -2.80 3.27 -8.11
C VAL A 236 -3.00 4.65 -7.49
N GLN A 237 -1.91 5.35 -7.13
CA GLN A 237 -1.99 6.69 -6.56
C GLN A 237 -2.66 7.70 -7.51
N SER A 238 -2.26 7.67 -8.78
CA SER A 238 -2.83 8.54 -9.82
C SER A 238 -4.34 8.34 -9.98
N ILE A 239 -4.82 7.12 -9.75
CA ILE A 239 -6.24 6.76 -9.80
C ILE A 239 -6.95 7.17 -8.50
N LEU A 240 -6.41 6.83 -7.33
CA LEU A 240 -7.02 7.14 -6.04
C LEU A 240 -7.19 8.65 -5.80
N ASN A 241 -6.27 9.48 -6.32
CA ASN A 241 -6.39 10.94 -6.27
C ASN A 241 -7.61 11.51 -7.03
N ARG A 242 -8.33 10.68 -7.79
CA ARG A 242 -9.57 11.07 -8.50
C ARG A 242 -10.84 10.70 -7.73
N PHE A 243 -10.73 9.99 -6.61
CA PHE A 243 -11.85 9.58 -5.77
C PHE A 243 -12.09 10.63 -4.67
N GLU A 244 -13.31 10.62 -4.12
CA GLU A 244 -13.57 11.30 -2.85
C GLU A 244 -12.74 10.67 -1.73
N GLN A 245 -12.36 11.46 -0.72
CA GLN A 245 -11.42 11.05 0.33
C GLN A 245 -11.85 9.76 1.06
N ASP A 246 -13.12 9.67 1.44
CA ASP A 246 -13.68 8.49 2.13
C ASP A 246 -13.68 7.24 1.24
N ASP A 247 -13.93 7.43 -0.06
CA ASP A 247 -13.96 6.35 -1.04
C ASP A 247 -12.54 5.87 -1.36
N ALA A 248 -11.59 6.81 -1.53
CA ALA A 248 -10.18 6.51 -1.72
C ALA A 248 -9.60 5.74 -0.54
N GLY A 249 -9.87 6.18 0.69
CA GLY A 249 -9.46 5.49 1.92
C GLY A 249 -10.07 4.09 2.02
N THR A 250 -11.35 3.94 1.66
CA THR A 250 -12.02 2.64 1.62
C THR A 250 -11.38 1.69 0.60
N VAL A 251 -11.15 2.16 -0.64
CA VAL A 251 -10.50 1.36 -1.69
C VAL A 251 -9.09 0.96 -1.25
N LEU A 252 -8.31 1.90 -0.72
CA LEU A 252 -6.96 1.65 -0.21
C LEU A 252 -6.97 0.59 0.90
N ARG A 253 -7.90 0.68 1.85
CA ARG A 253 -8.08 -0.32 2.91
C ARG A 253 -8.31 -1.72 2.34
N TYR A 254 -9.23 -1.86 1.39
CA TYR A 254 -9.53 -3.16 0.79
C TYR A 254 -8.40 -3.68 -0.11
N MET A 255 -7.62 -2.79 -0.75
CA MET A 255 -6.45 -3.21 -1.54
C MET A 255 -5.42 -3.97 -0.69
N TYR A 256 -5.42 -3.73 0.61
CA TYR A 256 -4.48 -4.32 1.55
C TYR A 256 -5.13 -5.35 2.48
N VAL A 257 -6.34 -5.82 2.17
CA VAL A 257 -6.92 -6.98 2.86
C VAL A 257 -6.32 -8.26 2.26
N ASP A 258 -5.72 -9.10 3.11
CA ASP A 258 -5.24 -10.44 2.74
C ASP A 258 -6.39 -11.32 2.27
N ASP A 259 -6.16 -12.08 1.19
CA ASP A 259 -7.13 -12.98 0.58
C ASP A 259 -8.51 -12.33 0.34
N LEU A 260 -8.50 -11.04 -0.01
CA LEU A 260 -9.73 -10.32 -0.32
C LEU A 260 -10.54 -11.05 -1.40
N GLU A 261 -9.86 -11.66 -2.38
CA GLU A 261 -10.44 -12.49 -3.42
C GLU A 261 -11.32 -13.63 -2.90
N GLU A 262 -10.97 -14.20 -1.73
CA GLU A 262 -11.72 -15.30 -1.10
C GLU A 262 -12.86 -14.78 -0.20
N LYS A 263 -12.77 -13.52 0.23
CA LYS A 263 -13.73 -12.86 1.13
C LYS A 263 -14.89 -12.20 0.39
N VAL A 264 -14.89 -12.21 -0.93
CA VAL A 264 -15.91 -11.59 -1.78
C VAL A 264 -16.62 -12.65 -2.61
N ASP A 265 -17.92 -12.46 -2.84
CA ASP A 265 -18.67 -13.34 -3.74
C ASP A 265 -18.16 -13.15 -5.19
N PRO A 266 -17.61 -14.20 -5.84
CA PRO A 266 -17.04 -14.08 -7.18
C PRO A 266 -18.07 -13.72 -8.24
N SER A 267 -19.29 -14.25 -8.12
CA SER A 267 -20.37 -14.05 -9.10
C SER A 267 -20.86 -12.60 -9.08
N VAL A 268 -21.02 -12.04 -7.88
CA VAL A 268 -21.46 -10.66 -7.73
C VAL A 268 -20.33 -9.69 -8.08
N THR A 269 -19.11 -9.96 -7.63
CA THR A 269 -17.94 -9.13 -7.94
C THR A 269 -17.69 -9.04 -9.44
N MET A 270 -17.77 -10.15 -10.18
CA MET A 270 -17.62 -10.15 -11.63
C MET A 270 -18.66 -9.27 -12.33
N ARG A 271 -19.93 -9.28 -11.88
CA ARG A 271 -20.95 -8.38 -12.43
C ARG A 271 -20.59 -6.90 -12.22
N VAL A 272 -20.04 -6.56 -11.06
CA VAL A 272 -19.59 -5.18 -10.78
C VAL A 272 -18.40 -4.80 -11.66
N LEU A 273 -17.45 -5.71 -11.86
CA LEU A 273 -16.30 -5.49 -12.72
C LEU A 273 -16.71 -5.33 -14.19
N GLU A 274 -17.66 -6.12 -14.67
CA GLU A 274 -18.24 -5.97 -16.02
C GLU A 274 -18.95 -4.62 -16.17
N ASP A 275 -19.71 -4.18 -15.16
CA ASP A 275 -20.37 -2.88 -15.17
C ASP A 275 -19.34 -1.73 -15.20
N ILE A 276 -18.26 -1.81 -14.40
CA ILE A 276 -17.15 -0.86 -14.46
C ILE A 276 -16.52 -0.86 -15.85
N GLY A 277 -16.23 -2.04 -16.41
CA GLY A 277 -15.63 -2.18 -17.74
C GLY A 277 -16.48 -1.56 -18.85
N ARG A 278 -17.81 -1.70 -18.78
CA ARG A 278 -18.76 -1.11 -19.75
C ARG A 278 -18.86 0.41 -19.64
N ASN A 279 -18.64 0.97 -18.46
CA ASN A 279 -18.79 2.40 -18.18
C ASN A 279 -17.47 3.17 -18.15
N LEU A 280 -16.32 2.49 -18.27
CA LEU A 280 -15.03 3.16 -18.36
C LEU A 280 -14.96 3.96 -19.69
N PRO A 281 -14.54 5.23 -19.65
CA PRO A 281 -14.36 6.00 -20.86
C PRO A 281 -13.29 5.35 -21.73
N SER A 282 -13.53 5.27 -23.04
CA SER A 282 -12.54 4.80 -24.01
C SER A 282 -11.24 5.61 -23.85
N ALA A 283 -10.10 4.92 -23.78
CA ALA A 283 -8.81 5.56 -23.58
C ALA A 283 -8.59 6.70 -24.59
N THR A 284 -8.40 7.92 -24.07
CA THR A 284 -8.17 9.15 -24.86
C THR A 284 -6.80 9.14 -25.53
N GLU A 285 -5.84 8.44 -24.92
CA GLU A 285 -4.48 8.24 -25.44
C GLU A 285 -4.26 6.80 -25.87
N VAL A 286 -3.66 6.63 -27.04
CA VAL A 286 -3.33 5.32 -27.57
C VAL A 286 -2.11 4.78 -26.81
N ASN A 287 -2.33 3.78 -25.97
CA ASN A 287 -1.27 3.12 -25.22
C ASN A 287 -0.36 2.32 -26.17
N THR A 288 0.90 2.75 -26.29
CA THR A 288 1.89 2.13 -27.20
C THR A 288 2.26 0.71 -26.81
N ASN A 289 2.29 0.38 -25.52
CA ASN A 289 2.60 -0.97 -25.05
C ASN A 289 1.46 -1.94 -25.39
N MET A 290 0.22 -1.50 -25.24
CA MET A 290 -0.94 -2.30 -25.69
C MET A 290 -0.94 -2.50 -27.20
N LEU A 291 -0.49 -1.51 -27.99
CA LEU A 291 -0.35 -1.69 -29.43
C LEU A 291 0.73 -2.71 -29.80
N VAL A 292 1.87 -2.71 -29.10
CA VAL A 292 2.93 -3.71 -29.30
C VAL A 292 2.40 -5.10 -29.02
N GLU A 293 1.77 -5.31 -27.86
CA GLU A 293 1.18 -6.61 -27.49
C GLU A 293 0.09 -7.05 -28.47
N ARG A 294 -0.76 -6.12 -28.92
CA ARG A 294 -1.82 -6.38 -29.89
C ARG A 294 -1.26 -6.80 -31.26
N VAL A 295 -0.23 -6.10 -31.75
CA VAL A 295 0.46 -6.47 -33.01
C VAL A 295 1.17 -7.81 -32.86
N LYS A 296 1.86 -8.04 -31.73
CA LYS A 296 2.56 -9.29 -31.44
C LYS A 296 1.62 -10.48 -31.39
N ALA A 297 0.49 -10.36 -30.68
CA ALA A 297 -0.54 -11.39 -30.61
C ALA A 297 -1.09 -11.71 -32.01
N THR A 298 -1.46 -10.68 -32.77
CA THR A 298 -1.99 -10.83 -34.14
C THR A 298 -0.97 -11.46 -35.09
N ALA A 299 0.27 -10.97 -35.08
CA ALA A 299 1.36 -11.47 -35.92
C ALA A 299 1.72 -12.92 -35.58
N SER A 300 1.60 -13.33 -34.31
CA SER A 300 1.86 -14.70 -33.87
C SER A 300 0.84 -15.73 -34.38
N LEU A 301 -0.34 -15.29 -34.84
CA LEU A 301 -1.34 -16.14 -35.47
C LEU A 301 -1.04 -16.42 -36.95
N MET A 302 -0.07 -15.73 -37.53
CA MET A 302 0.37 -15.90 -38.91
C MET A 302 1.70 -16.65 -38.98
N ASP A 303 1.89 -17.41 -40.04
CA ASP A 303 3.21 -17.93 -40.38
C ASP A 303 4.13 -16.80 -40.85
N ARG A 304 5.42 -16.94 -40.58
CA ARG A 304 6.42 -15.89 -40.86
C ARG A 304 6.47 -15.51 -42.35
N GLN A 305 6.27 -16.46 -43.26
CA GLN A 305 6.27 -16.21 -44.70
C GLN A 305 5.05 -15.39 -45.15
N LYS A 306 3.85 -15.71 -44.63
CA LYS A 306 2.64 -14.92 -44.88
C LYS A 306 2.77 -13.50 -44.33
N LEU A 307 3.28 -13.33 -43.11
CA LEU A 307 3.51 -12.00 -42.53
C LEU A 307 4.52 -11.19 -43.36
N GLU A 308 5.64 -11.78 -43.77
CA GLU A 308 6.62 -11.11 -44.65
C GLU A 308 6.01 -10.69 -45.99
N SER A 309 5.15 -11.54 -46.59
CA SER A 309 4.46 -11.24 -47.85
C SER A 309 3.44 -10.10 -47.73
N LEU A 310 2.67 -10.06 -46.64
CA LEU A 310 1.68 -9.01 -46.35
C LEU A 310 2.37 -7.65 -46.16
N VAL A 311 3.51 -7.66 -45.48
CA VAL A 311 4.24 -6.44 -45.10
C VAL A 311 5.27 -6.05 -46.18
N GLN A 312 5.45 -6.84 -47.24
CA GLN A 312 6.44 -6.60 -48.29
C GLN A 312 6.17 -5.31 -49.07
N VAL A 313 4.90 -5.03 -49.36
CA VAL A 313 4.45 -3.85 -50.14
C VAL A 313 4.34 -2.58 -49.28
N GLU A 314 4.46 -2.72 -47.96
CA GLU A 314 4.26 -1.62 -47.02
C GLU A 314 5.48 -0.72 -46.85
N ARG A 315 5.22 0.50 -46.37
CA ARG A 315 6.29 1.49 -46.14
C ARG A 315 7.31 0.96 -45.12
N PRO A 316 8.62 1.24 -45.27
CA PRO A 316 9.67 0.72 -44.39
C PRO A 316 9.41 0.93 -42.88
N ASN A 317 8.80 2.06 -42.51
CA ASN A 317 8.44 2.37 -41.12
C ASN A 317 7.33 1.49 -40.56
N VAL A 318 6.36 1.09 -41.39
CA VAL A 318 5.28 0.16 -41.01
C VAL A 318 5.88 -1.22 -40.74
N ARG A 319 6.77 -1.67 -41.63
CA ARG A 319 7.46 -2.95 -41.47
C ARG A 319 8.31 -2.99 -40.20
N ARG A 320 9.11 -1.95 -39.96
CA ARG A 320 9.92 -1.82 -38.74
C ARG A 320 9.06 -1.85 -37.48
N PHE A 321 7.92 -1.15 -37.48
CA PHE A 321 7.00 -1.22 -36.35
C PHE A 321 6.49 -2.63 -36.08
N ILE A 322 6.05 -3.35 -37.12
CA ILE A 322 5.52 -4.72 -36.96
C ILE A 322 6.60 -5.68 -36.44
N PHE A 323 7.80 -5.66 -37.03
CA PHE A 323 8.89 -6.56 -36.61
C PHE A 323 9.46 -6.20 -35.23
N ASN A 324 9.65 -4.90 -34.92
CA ASN A 324 10.06 -4.49 -33.58
C ASN A 324 8.99 -4.85 -32.53
N ALA A 325 7.70 -4.74 -32.87
CA ALA A 325 6.63 -5.14 -31.96
C ALA A 325 6.64 -6.65 -31.67
N MET A 326 7.06 -7.50 -32.62
CA MET A 326 7.26 -8.93 -32.36
C MET A 326 8.39 -9.20 -31.35
N GLU A 327 9.41 -8.35 -31.35
CA GLU A 327 10.51 -8.35 -30.37
C GLU A 327 10.10 -7.69 -29.04
N GLY A 328 8.88 -7.15 -28.94
CA GLY A 328 8.35 -6.49 -27.75
C GLY A 328 8.70 -5.00 -27.65
N GLU A 329 9.24 -4.41 -28.72
CA GLU A 329 9.67 -3.00 -28.73
C GLU A 329 8.74 -2.11 -29.56
N PHE A 330 8.48 -0.89 -29.07
CA PHE A 330 7.73 0.11 -29.83
C PHE A 330 8.65 0.90 -30.77
N TYR A 331 8.45 0.77 -32.07
CA TYR A 331 9.13 1.62 -33.06
C TYR A 331 8.59 3.05 -33.01
N LYS A 332 9.50 4.04 -32.97
CA LYS A 332 9.16 5.46 -32.84
C LYS A 332 8.29 5.96 -34.00
N MET A 333 6.98 6.02 -33.79
CA MET A 333 6.00 6.57 -34.72
C MET A 333 4.77 7.15 -34.00
N PRO A 334 3.93 7.97 -34.67
CA PRO A 334 2.74 8.53 -34.03
C PRO A 334 1.77 7.42 -33.57
N PRO A 335 1.33 7.40 -32.29
CA PRO A 335 0.51 6.32 -31.73
C PRO A 335 -0.79 6.05 -32.50
N ARG A 336 -1.45 7.10 -33.03
CA ARG A 336 -2.65 6.94 -33.86
C ARG A 336 -2.37 6.22 -35.18
N VAL A 337 -1.20 6.45 -35.78
CA VAL A 337 -0.78 5.75 -37.00
C VAL A 337 -0.47 4.29 -36.68
N ALA A 338 0.21 4.04 -35.56
CA ALA A 338 0.46 2.68 -35.07
C ALA A 338 -0.84 1.91 -34.78
N ALA A 339 -1.87 2.57 -34.23
CA ALA A 339 -3.19 1.97 -34.03
C ALA A 339 -3.89 1.59 -35.34
N VAL A 340 -3.79 2.42 -36.38
CA VAL A 340 -4.33 2.10 -37.71
C VAL A 340 -3.60 0.89 -38.30
N ILE A 341 -2.28 0.81 -38.15
CA ILE A 341 -1.48 -0.33 -38.62
C ILE A 341 -1.88 -1.61 -37.89
N ALA A 342 -2.00 -1.56 -36.55
CA ALA A 342 -2.42 -2.70 -35.74
C ALA A 342 -3.81 -3.22 -36.17
N SER A 343 -4.77 -2.31 -36.35
CA SER A 343 -6.10 -2.68 -36.85
C SER A 343 -6.02 -3.27 -38.26
N HIS A 344 -5.22 -2.72 -39.18
CA HIS A 344 -5.12 -3.27 -40.53
C HIS A 344 -4.52 -4.68 -40.55
N LEU A 345 -3.53 -4.93 -39.69
CA LEU A 345 -2.94 -6.25 -39.53
C LEU A 345 -3.95 -7.28 -38.99
N GLU A 346 -4.80 -6.89 -38.03
CA GLU A 346 -5.86 -7.75 -37.51
C GLU A 346 -6.91 -8.14 -38.55
N HIS A 347 -7.29 -7.21 -39.44
CA HIS A 347 -8.21 -7.53 -40.54
C HIS A 347 -7.56 -8.39 -41.63
N SER A 348 -6.24 -8.59 -41.58
CA SER A 348 -5.48 -9.40 -42.55
C SER A 348 -5.25 -10.84 -42.08
N VAL A 349 -5.54 -11.15 -40.80
CA VAL A 349 -5.63 -12.50 -40.24
C VAL A 349 -6.95 -13.12 -40.65
#